data_AF-A0A4R4ZUQ9-F1
#
_entry.id   AF-A0A4R4ZUQ9-F1
#
_cell.length_a   1.000
_cell.length_b   1.000
_cell.length_c   1.000
_cell.angle_alpha   90.00
_cell.angle_beta   90.00
_cell.angle_gamma   90.00
#
_symmetry.space_group_name_H-M   'P 1'
#
loop_
_entity.id
_entity.type
_entity.pdbx_description
1 polymer ?
#
loop_
_entity_poly.entity_id
_entity_poly.type
_entity_poly.pdbx_seq_one_letter_code
_entity_poly.pdbx_strand_id
1 'polypeptide(L)'
;MTTAVTIGAERFYLTANARSDGTLGEVFISWGKQGQTQAGLMDIYAVALSVGLQHGVPLLDLIRQGLDLYFVPNGHTDDPDIPRVRSVVDWVARRLAIDWLPYEVRVAEGILTVDERVTAAGDWLAAETAKIPTVQTQVPSADPAADPDEVMVAFRAELASGIGTPVQPRR
;
A
#
# COMPACT_ATOMS: atom_id res chain seq x y z
N MET A 1 18.91 -16.38 -3.00
CA MET A 1 18.99 -14.93 -2.74
C MET A 1 18.68 -14.68 -1.28
N THR A 2 19.45 -13.83 -0.61
CA THR A 2 19.21 -13.48 0.80
C THR A 2 18.86 -12.00 0.92
N THR A 3 17.72 -11.72 1.54
CA THR A 3 17.23 -10.38 1.82
C THR A 3 17.20 -10.18 3.33
N ALA A 4 17.77 -9.09 3.80
CA ALA A 4 17.69 -8.70 5.20
C ALA A 4 16.64 -7.61 5.38
N VAL A 5 15.96 -7.62 6.52
CA VAL A 5 15.05 -6.54 6.91
C VAL A 5 15.21 -6.25 8.39
N THR A 6 15.02 -5.00 8.77
CA THR A 6 14.90 -4.54 10.14
C THR A 6 13.43 -4.18 10.37
N ILE A 7 12.76 -4.84 11.30
CA ILE A 7 11.37 -4.56 11.68
C ILE A 7 11.36 -4.12 13.14
N GLY A 8 10.98 -2.87 13.39
CA GLY A 8 11.15 -2.27 14.72
C GLY A 8 12.63 -2.20 15.10
N ALA A 9 13.03 -2.90 16.17
CA ALA A 9 14.41 -2.96 16.65
C ALA A 9 15.14 -4.26 16.29
N GLU A 10 14.50 -5.15 15.53
CA GLU A 10 14.98 -6.51 15.29
C GLU A 10 15.29 -6.75 13.82
N ARG A 11 16.37 -7.49 13.57
CA ARG A 11 16.86 -7.79 12.22
C ARG A 11 16.59 -9.24 11.86
N PHE A 12 16.07 -9.44 10.66
CA PHE A 12 15.64 -10.71 10.09
C PHE A 12 16.35 -10.94 8.78
N TYR A 13 16.55 -12.22 8.45
CA TYR A 13 17.12 -12.64 7.17
C TYR A 13 16.21 -13.68 6.53
N LEU A 14 15.80 -13.42 5.30
CA LEU A 14 15.07 -14.35 4.45
C LEU A 14 16.00 -14.82 3.35
N THR A 15 16.18 -16.12 3.22
CA THR A 15 16.90 -16.73 2.09
C THR A 15 15.93 -17.54 1.26
N ALA A 16 15.77 -17.18 0.00
CA ALA A 16 14.92 -17.83 -0.98
C ALA A 16 15.78 -18.46 -2.08
N ASN A 17 15.68 -19.77 -2.25
CA ASN A 17 16.50 -20.53 -3.21
C ASN A 17 15.64 -21.04 -4.37
N ALA A 18 16.07 -20.76 -5.60
CA ALA A 18 15.41 -21.24 -6.81
C ALA A 18 15.66 -22.74 -7.02
N ARG A 19 14.68 -23.42 -7.60
CA ARG A 19 14.85 -24.74 -8.23
C ARG A 19 15.45 -24.57 -9.63
N SER A 20 15.90 -25.68 -10.23
CA SER A 20 16.41 -25.74 -11.61
C SER A 20 15.44 -25.21 -12.69
N ASP A 21 14.14 -25.14 -12.41
CA ASP A 21 13.11 -24.60 -13.31
C ASP A 21 12.87 -23.09 -13.12
N GLY A 22 13.61 -22.43 -12.23
CA GLY A 22 13.45 -21.02 -11.92
C GLY A 22 12.31 -20.70 -10.96
N THR A 23 11.57 -21.70 -10.47
CA THR A 23 10.54 -21.51 -9.42
C THR A 23 11.19 -21.50 -8.03
N LEU A 24 10.48 -20.94 -7.04
CA LEU A 24 10.95 -20.97 -5.66
C LEU A 24 10.95 -22.41 -5.13
N GLY A 25 12.10 -22.89 -4.67
CA GLY A 25 12.26 -24.24 -4.12
C GLY A 25 12.23 -24.27 -2.60
N GLU A 26 13.03 -23.43 -1.95
CA GLU A 26 13.23 -23.48 -0.50
C GLU A 26 13.36 -22.09 0.10
N VAL A 27 12.94 -21.98 1.36
CA VAL A 27 12.97 -20.75 2.14
C VAL A 27 13.59 -21.02 3.51
N PHE A 28 14.51 -20.14 3.90
CA PHE A 28 15.11 -20.13 5.24
C PHE A 28 14.88 -18.77 5.87
N ILE A 29 14.52 -18.77 7.15
CA ILE A 29 14.30 -17.54 7.93
C ILE A 29 15.24 -17.61 9.13
N SER A 30 16.03 -16.56 9.35
CA SER A 30 16.90 -16.46 10.52
C SER A 30 16.48 -15.24 11.35
N TRP A 31 16.20 -15.50 12.63
CA TRP A 31 15.79 -14.49 13.60
C TRP A 31 16.31 -14.80 15.00
N GLY A 32 16.86 -13.78 15.66
CA GLY A 32 17.18 -13.83 17.08
C GLY A 32 18.29 -14.83 17.41
N LYS A 33 18.38 -15.20 18.68
CA LYS A 33 19.33 -16.23 19.16
C LYS A 33 18.67 -17.61 19.09
N GLN A 34 19.40 -18.61 18.60
CA GLN A 34 18.95 -20.00 18.61
C GLN A 34 18.52 -20.44 20.01
N GLY A 35 17.42 -21.20 20.09
CA GLY A 35 16.85 -21.69 21.35
C GLY A 35 15.82 -20.76 22.00
N GLN A 36 15.56 -19.57 21.43
CA GLN A 36 14.40 -18.78 21.78
C GLN A 36 13.14 -19.33 21.10
N THR A 37 12.00 -19.28 21.78
CA THR A 37 10.71 -19.75 21.24
C THR A 37 10.37 -19.07 19.91
N GLN A 38 10.65 -17.78 19.82
CA GLN A 38 10.45 -16.96 18.62
C GLN A 38 11.28 -17.43 17.42
N ALA A 39 12.57 -17.69 17.63
CA ALA A 39 13.46 -18.24 16.60
C ALA A 39 12.97 -19.62 16.13
N GLY A 40 12.63 -20.51 17.07
CA GLY A 40 12.15 -21.86 16.74
C GLY A 40 10.82 -21.87 15.96
N LEU A 41 9.90 -20.95 16.26
CA LEU A 41 8.66 -20.82 15.49
C LEU A 41 8.91 -20.37 14.05
N MET A 42 9.88 -19.47 13.82
CA MET A 42 10.26 -19.06 12.47
C MET A 42 10.99 -20.16 11.72
N ASP A 43 11.85 -20.93 12.39
CA ASP A 43 12.51 -22.08 11.80
C ASP A 43 11.48 -23.11 11.32
N ILE A 44 10.47 -23.42 12.14
CA ILE A 44 9.39 -24.35 11.77
C ILE A 44 8.55 -23.79 10.62
N TYR A 45 8.26 -22.50 10.62
CA TYR A 45 7.52 -21.86 9.52
C TYR A 45 8.29 -21.94 8.20
N ALA A 46 9.60 -21.67 8.21
CA ALA A 46 10.47 -21.78 7.04
C ALA A 46 10.53 -23.22 6.50
N VAL A 47 10.62 -24.20 7.40
CA VAL A 47 10.56 -25.62 7.04
C VAL A 47 9.21 -25.97 6.41
N ALA A 48 8.10 -25.53 7.00
CA ALA A 48 6.77 -25.80 6.47
C ALA A 48 6.56 -25.23 5.06
N LEU A 49 7.01 -23.98 4.81
CA LEU A 49 6.99 -23.38 3.47
C LEU A 49 7.82 -24.20 2.48
N SER A 50 9.05 -24.56 2.86
CA SER A 50 9.95 -25.33 2.00
C SER A 50 9.39 -26.70 1.66
N VAL A 51 8.83 -27.42 2.62
CA VAL A 51 8.18 -28.71 2.40
C VAL A 51 6.98 -28.55 1.46
N GLY A 52 6.14 -27.53 1.65
CA GLY A 52 5.02 -27.24 0.75
C GLY A 52 5.47 -27.03 -0.70
N LEU A 53 6.52 -26.23 -0.89
CA LEU A 53 7.11 -25.95 -2.21
C LEU A 53 7.75 -27.19 -2.85
N GLN A 54 8.37 -28.06 -2.06
CA GLN A 54 8.93 -29.33 -2.52
C GLN A 54 7.82 -30.30 -2.97
N HIS A 55 6.64 -30.25 -2.35
CA HIS A 55 5.46 -31.02 -2.75
C HIS A 55 4.61 -30.38 -3.87
N GLY A 56 5.05 -29.25 -4.42
CA GLY A 56 4.39 -28.58 -5.55
C GLY A 56 3.15 -27.77 -5.15
N VAL A 57 2.99 -27.42 -3.87
CA VAL A 57 1.93 -26.50 -3.46
C VAL A 57 2.24 -25.11 -4.04
N PRO A 58 1.26 -24.43 -4.68
CA PRO A 58 1.47 -23.09 -5.21
C PRO A 58 1.94 -22.12 -4.12
N LEU A 59 2.94 -21.30 -4.44
CA LEU A 59 3.51 -20.33 -3.48
C LEU A 59 2.45 -19.44 -2.85
N LEU A 60 1.52 -18.92 -3.67
CA LEU A 60 0.45 -18.05 -3.19
C LEU A 60 -0.37 -18.71 -2.08
N ASP A 61 -0.74 -19.98 -2.24
CA ASP A 61 -1.57 -20.68 -1.26
C ASP A 61 -0.83 -20.89 0.07
N LEU A 62 0.49 -21.07 0.03
CA LEU A 62 1.33 -21.19 1.23
C LEU A 62 1.44 -19.87 1.99
N ILE A 63 1.60 -18.74 1.30
CA ILE A 63 1.88 -17.44 1.92
C ILE A 63 0.62 -16.65 2.25
N ARG A 64 -0.53 -16.94 1.63
CA ARG A 64 -1.76 -16.15 1.77
C ARG A 64 -2.21 -16.01 3.22
N GLN A 65 -2.08 -17.06 4.03
CA GLN A 65 -2.44 -17.00 5.47
C GLN A 65 -1.49 -16.14 6.31
N GLY A 66 -0.29 -15.86 5.79
CA GLY A 66 0.67 -14.96 6.42
C GLY A 66 0.38 -13.49 6.16
N LEU A 67 -0.38 -13.15 5.10
CA LEU A 67 -0.72 -11.78 4.75
C LEU A 67 -1.59 -11.16 5.85
N ASP A 68 -1.22 -9.95 6.28
CA ASP A 68 -1.87 -9.17 7.34
C ASP A 68 -1.95 -9.83 8.72
N LEU A 69 -1.32 -11.00 8.87
CA LEU A 69 -1.19 -11.68 10.14
C LEU A 69 -0.42 -10.79 11.12
N TYR A 70 -0.94 -10.69 12.34
CA TYR A 70 -0.45 -9.75 13.33
C TYR A 70 0.30 -10.45 14.46
N PHE A 71 1.54 -10.02 14.68
CA PHE A 71 2.32 -10.30 15.88
C PHE A 71 3.52 -9.36 15.95
N VAL A 72 4.23 -9.36 17.09
CA VAL A 72 5.42 -8.53 17.30
C VAL A 72 6.66 -9.40 17.03
N PRO A 73 7.69 -8.90 16.32
CA PRO A 73 7.90 -7.51 15.84
C PRO A 73 7.04 -7.10 14.63
N ASN A 74 6.61 -5.83 14.62
CA ASN A 74 5.85 -5.20 13.54
C ASN A 74 6.18 -3.71 13.44
N GLY A 75 5.63 -3.04 12.42
CA GLY A 75 5.78 -1.60 12.22
C GLY A 75 6.59 -1.29 10.97
N HIS A 76 7.39 -0.23 11.03
CA HIS A 76 8.20 0.21 9.90
C HIS A 76 9.33 -0.76 9.60
N THR A 77 9.70 -0.82 8.34
CA THR A 77 10.83 -1.61 7.85
C THR A 77 11.85 -0.73 7.11
N ASP A 78 13.03 -1.28 6.86
CA ASP A 78 14.04 -0.73 5.94
C ASP A 78 13.94 -1.32 4.51
N ASP A 79 12.88 -2.09 4.22
CA ASP A 79 12.61 -2.61 2.88
C ASP A 79 11.95 -1.52 2.02
N PRO A 80 12.56 -1.10 0.89
CA PRO A 80 12.04 -0.02 0.05
C PRO A 80 10.68 -0.35 -0.57
N ASP A 81 10.35 -1.62 -0.77
CA ASP A 81 9.08 -2.04 -1.38
C ASP A 81 7.95 -2.16 -0.34
N ILE A 82 8.31 -2.46 0.92
CA ILE A 82 7.40 -2.83 2.00
C ILE A 82 7.65 -1.99 3.26
N PRO A 83 7.35 -0.67 3.28
CA PRO A 83 7.75 0.24 4.36
C PRO A 83 7.12 -0.04 5.72
N ARG A 84 6.02 -0.80 5.76
CA ARG A 84 5.30 -1.16 6.98
C ARG A 84 4.69 -2.55 6.86
N VAL A 85 4.79 -3.30 7.95
CA VAL A 85 4.26 -4.67 8.06
C VAL A 85 3.54 -4.90 9.38
N ARG A 86 2.64 -5.87 9.39
CA ARG A 86 1.90 -6.29 10.59
C ARG A 86 2.61 -7.36 11.41
N SER A 87 3.63 -7.98 10.83
CA SER A 87 4.49 -8.96 11.46
C SER A 87 5.68 -9.35 10.57
N VAL A 88 6.63 -10.16 11.07
CA VAL A 88 7.67 -10.74 10.19
C VAL A 88 7.10 -11.74 9.18
N VAL A 89 6.06 -12.50 9.51
CA VAL A 89 5.46 -13.46 8.56
C VAL A 89 4.72 -12.71 7.46
N ASP A 90 4.04 -11.60 7.79
CA ASP A 90 3.44 -10.70 6.80
C ASP A 90 4.52 -10.12 5.87
N TRP A 91 5.67 -9.70 6.42
CA TRP A 91 6.81 -9.30 5.59
C TRP A 91 7.32 -10.42 4.68
N VAL A 92 7.54 -11.63 5.22
CA VAL A 92 8.01 -12.79 4.42
C VAL A 92 7.01 -13.10 3.31
N ALA A 93 5.71 -13.13 3.60
CA ALA A 93 4.67 -13.39 2.61
C ALA A 93 4.70 -12.32 1.50
N ARG A 94 4.74 -11.03 1.86
CA ARG A 94 4.79 -9.92 0.89
C ARG A 94 6.08 -9.94 0.06
N ARG A 95 7.22 -10.20 0.67
CA ARG A 95 8.52 -10.25 -0.01
C ARG A 95 8.59 -11.43 -0.99
N LEU A 96 8.18 -12.62 -0.55
CA LEU A 96 8.10 -13.79 -1.43
C LEU A 96 7.12 -13.57 -2.57
N ALA A 97 5.98 -12.93 -2.32
CA ALA A 97 5.07 -12.55 -3.37
C ALA A 97 5.74 -11.61 -4.37
N ILE A 98 6.31 -10.48 -3.93
CA ILE A 98 6.98 -9.50 -4.79
C ILE A 98 8.09 -10.12 -5.64
N ASP A 99 8.90 -11.00 -5.05
CA ASP A 99 10.05 -11.59 -5.73
C ASP A 99 9.69 -12.72 -6.70
N TRP A 100 8.58 -13.45 -6.48
CA TRP A 100 8.30 -14.72 -7.17
C TRP A 100 6.92 -14.85 -7.80
N LEU A 101 5.99 -13.92 -7.56
CA LEU A 101 4.65 -13.96 -8.15
C LEU A 101 4.49 -12.89 -9.25
N PRO A 102 3.76 -13.21 -10.33
CA PRO A 102 3.40 -12.25 -11.35
C PRO A 102 2.61 -11.06 -10.78
N TYR A 103 2.76 -9.89 -11.40
CA TYR A 103 2.13 -8.64 -10.95
C TYR A 103 0.60 -8.79 -10.79
N GLU A 104 -0.08 -9.39 -11.76
CA GLU A 104 -1.52 -9.58 -11.76
C GLU A 104 -2.01 -10.42 -10.57
N VAL A 105 -1.22 -11.42 -10.17
CA VAL A 105 -1.53 -12.27 -9.02
C VAL A 105 -1.35 -11.49 -7.73
N ARG A 106 -0.29 -10.68 -7.63
CA ARG A 106 -0.01 -9.86 -6.45
C ARG A 106 -1.06 -8.78 -6.23
N VAL A 107 -1.48 -8.10 -7.30
CA VAL A 107 -2.49 -7.03 -7.24
C VAL A 107 -3.83 -7.56 -6.75
N ALA A 108 -4.23 -8.77 -7.17
CA ALA A 108 -5.46 -9.40 -6.70
C ALA A 108 -5.48 -9.63 -5.17
N GLU A 109 -4.30 -9.78 -4.56
CA GLU A 109 -4.12 -9.94 -3.10
C GLU A 109 -3.77 -8.61 -2.41
N GLY A 110 -3.78 -7.48 -3.14
CA GLY A 110 -3.41 -6.17 -2.60
C GLY A 110 -1.92 -6.02 -2.28
N ILE A 111 -1.05 -6.83 -2.88
CA ILE A 111 0.40 -6.79 -2.70
C ILE A 111 1.00 -5.94 -3.82
N LEU A 112 1.40 -4.73 -3.47
CA LEU A 112 2.01 -3.76 -4.38
C LEU A 112 3.31 -3.25 -3.76
N THR A 113 4.33 -2.97 -4.57
CA THR A 113 5.52 -2.21 -4.12
C THR A 113 5.16 -0.75 -3.84
N VAL A 114 6.07 0.04 -3.27
CA VAL A 114 5.84 1.49 -3.09
C VAL A 114 5.51 2.16 -4.40
N ASP A 115 6.33 1.94 -5.43
CA ASP A 115 6.17 2.60 -6.73
C ASP A 115 4.86 2.19 -7.41
N GLU A 116 4.49 0.91 -7.31
CA GLU A 116 3.21 0.40 -7.83
C GLU A 116 2.02 1.03 -7.08
N ARG A 117 2.10 1.21 -5.75
CA ARG A 117 1.06 1.90 -4.98
C ARG A 117 0.93 3.37 -5.35
N VAL A 118 2.06 4.06 -5.54
CA VAL A 118 2.07 5.47 -5.94
C VAL A 118 1.45 5.63 -7.32
N THR A 119 1.80 4.76 -8.27
CA THR A 119 1.23 4.75 -9.62
C THR A 119 -0.28 4.52 -9.58
N ALA A 120 -0.73 3.47 -8.87
CA ALA A 120 -2.15 3.16 -8.74
C ALA A 120 -2.96 4.29 -8.06
N ALA A 121 -2.38 4.96 -7.06
CA ALA A 121 -2.99 6.12 -6.42
C ALA A 121 -3.09 7.33 -7.37
N GLY A 122 -2.06 7.55 -8.20
CA GLY A 122 -2.06 8.58 -9.24
C GLY A 122 -3.14 8.35 -10.30
N ASP A 123 -3.25 7.12 -10.78
CA ASP A 123 -4.29 6.72 -11.76
C ASP A 123 -5.69 6.91 -11.19
N TRP A 124 -5.89 6.51 -9.92
CA TRP A 124 -7.15 6.72 -9.22
C TRP A 124 -7.49 8.21 -9.08
N LEU A 125 -6.51 9.05 -8.71
CA LEU A 125 -6.71 10.49 -8.58
C LEU A 125 -7.04 11.15 -9.92
N ALA A 126 -6.36 10.75 -11.01
CA ALA A 126 -6.64 11.25 -12.35
C ALA A 126 -8.07 10.88 -12.79
N ALA A 127 -8.47 9.63 -12.56
CA ALA A 127 -9.82 9.17 -12.87
C ALA A 127 -10.90 9.90 -12.04
N GLU A 128 -10.62 10.21 -10.78
CA GLU A 128 -11.56 10.96 -9.94
C GLU A 128 -11.64 12.44 -10.33
N THR A 129 -10.50 13.06 -10.65
CA THR A 129 -10.43 14.45 -11.12
C THR A 129 -11.23 14.65 -12.40
N ALA A 130 -11.20 13.66 -13.32
CA ALA A 130 -11.98 13.71 -14.56
C ALA A 130 -13.50 13.72 -14.34
N LYS A 131 -13.99 13.29 -13.16
CA LYS A 131 -15.42 13.30 -12.81
C LYS A 131 -15.87 14.63 -12.19
N ILE A 132 -14.93 15.45 -11.72
CA ILE A 132 -15.24 16.73 -11.08
C ILE A 132 -15.55 17.75 -12.19
N PRO A 133 -16.75 18.36 -12.20
CA PRO A 133 -17.05 19.40 -13.17
C PRO A 133 -16.10 20.58 -12.96
N THR A 134 -15.39 21.00 -14.01
CA THR A 134 -14.55 22.20 -13.96
C THR A 134 -15.45 23.42 -13.79
N VAL A 135 -15.57 23.92 -12.56
CA VAL A 135 -16.17 25.22 -12.31
C VAL A 135 -15.17 26.26 -12.80
N GLN A 136 -15.44 26.84 -13.97
CA GLN A 136 -14.78 28.09 -14.36
C GLN A 136 -15.32 29.18 -13.45
N THR A 137 -14.63 29.41 -12.32
CA THR A 137 -14.82 30.65 -11.57
C THR A 137 -14.28 31.76 -12.46
N GLN A 138 -15.13 32.32 -13.32
CA GLN A 138 -14.90 33.66 -13.83
C GLN A 138 -14.85 34.54 -12.59
N VAL A 139 -13.64 34.86 -12.13
CA VAL A 139 -13.47 36.00 -11.24
C VAL A 139 -13.96 37.19 -12.07
N PRO A 140 -15.03 37.89 -11.68
CA PRO A 140 -15.39 39.11 -12.37
C PRO A 140 -14.15 40.00 -12.32
N SER A 141 -13.60 40.35 -13.48
CA SER A 141 -12.53 41.33 -13.55
C SER A 141 -13.13 42.62 -13.02
N ALA A 142 -12.80 42.98 -11.78
CA ALA A 142 -13.11 44.30 -11.26
C ALA A 142 -12.40 45.29 -12.17
N ASP A 143 -13.17 46.14 -12.85
CA ASP A 143 -12.63 47.23 -13.64
C ASP A 143 -11.81 48.12 -12.68
N PRO A 144 -10.49 48.27 -12.87
CA PRO A 144 -9.64 49.00 -11.93
C PRO A 144 -9.97 50.50 -11.83
N ALA A 145 -10.86 51.01 -12.68
CA ALA A 145 -11.39 52.37 -12.64
C ALA A 145 -12.74 52.51 -11.90
N ALA A 146 -13.35 51.40 -11.46
CA ALA A 146 -14.62 51.45 -10.74
C ALA A 146 -14.43 51.96 -9.30
N ASP A 147 -15.31 52.85 -8.87
CA ASP A 147 -15.32 53.38 -7.50
C ASP A 147 -15.59 52.23 -6.50
N PRO A 148 -14.68 51.98 -5.53
CA PRO A 148 -14.81 50.90 -4.56
C PRO A 148 -16.13 50.90 -3.79
N ASP A 149 -16.70 52.07 -3.53
CA ASP A 149 -17.97 52.20 -2.81
C ASP A 149 -19.16 51.75 -3.68
N GLU A 150 -19.11 52.05 -4.98
CA GLU A 150 -20.15 51.66 -5.94
C GLU A 150 -20.15 50.15 -6.20
N VAL A 151 -18.95 49.55 -6.30
CA VAL A 151 -18.78 48.09 -6.42
C VAL A 151 -19.32 47.38 -5.18
N MET A 152 -19.12 47.95 -3.99
CA MET A 152 -19.57 47.33 -2.75
C MET A 152 -21.07 47.50 -2.48
N VAL A 153 -21.67 48.59 -2.95
CA VAL A 153 -23.13 48.77 -2.95
C VAL A 153 -23.79 47.80 -3.92
N ALA A 154 -23.24 47.64 -5.13
CA ALA A 154 -23.74 46.68 -6.11
C ALA A 154 -23.66 45.23 -5.59
N PHE A 155 -22.53 44.84 -5.00
CA PHE A 155 -22.34 43.50 -4.41
C PHE A 155 -23.30 43.23 -3.24
N ARG A 156 -23.51 44.22 -2.36
CA ARG A 156 -24.46 44.11 -1.25
C ARG A 156 -25.91 44.05 -1.75
N ALA A 157 -26.25 44.77 -2.81
CA ALA A 157 -27.57 44.71 -3.44
C ALA A 157 -27.82 43.33 -4.08
N GLU A 158 -26.80 42.74 -4.70
CA GLU A 158 -26.86 41.41 -5.29
C GLU A 158 -27.06 40.32 -4.22
N LEU A 159 -26.33 40.39 -3.10
CA LEU A 159 -26.52 39.51 -1.94
C LEU A 159 -27.91 39.64 -1.31
N ALA A 160 -28.48 40.85 -1.27
CA ALA A 160 -29.82 41.10 -0.74
C ALA A 160 -30.94 40.60 -1.69
N SER A 161 -30.66 40.45 -2.98
CA SER A 161 -31.64 40.03 -4.00
C SER A 161 -31.87 38.52 -4.09
N GLY A 162 -31.06 37.72 -3.39
CA GLY A 162 -31.40 36.35 -3.04
C GLY A 162 -31.52 35.35 -4.19
N ILE A 163 -30.65 35.41 -5.21
CA ILE A 163 -30.52 34.32 -6.19
C ILE A 163 -29.26 33.49 -5.90
N GLY A 164 -29.44 32.57 -4.96
CA GLY A 164 -28.78 31.29 -4.92
C GLY A 164 -29.83 30.30 -4.42
N THR A 165 -30.53 29.61 -5.33
CA THR A 165 -31.59 28.68 -4.94
C THR A 165 -31.02 27.61 -4.00
N PRO A 166 -31.55 27.43 -2.78
CA PRO A 166 -31.08 26.37 -1.90
C PRO A 166 -31.49 25.02 -2.50
N VAL A 167 -30.51 24.17 -2.81
CA VAL A 167 -30.74 22.76 -3.13
C VAL A 167 -31.30 22.07 -1.87
N GLN A 168 -32.56 21.67 -1.89
CA GLN A 168 -33.16 20.94 -0.78
C GLN A 168 -32.57 19.52 -0.68
N PRO A 169 -32.21 19.03 0.52
CA PRO A 169 -31.80 17.65 0.70
C PRO A 169 -33.01 16.71 0.60
N ARG A 170 -32.94 15.70 -0.28
CA ARG A 170 -33.92 14.60 -0.38
C ARG A 170 -33.84 13.71 0.86
N ARG A 171 -35.01 13.30 1.38
CA ARG A 171 -35.16 12.20 2.35
C ARG A 171 -34.95 10.84 1.70
#